data_AF-A0A9D1TVZ3-F1
#
_entry.id   AF-A0A9D1TVZ3-F1
#
_cell.length_a   1.000
_cell.length_b   1.000
_cell.length_c   1.000
_cell.angle_alpha   90.00
_cell.angle_beta   90.00
_cell.angle_gamma   90.00
#
_symmetry.space_group_name_H-M   'P 1'
#
loop_
_entity.id
_entity.type
_entity.pdbx_description
1 polymer ?
#
loop_
_entity_poly.entity_id
_entity_poly.type
_entity_poly.pdbx_seq_one_letter_code
_entity_poly.pdbx_strand_id
1 'polypeptide(L)'
;MRNTTAPANNMKFTRVCIDCGKVMHNVGYSRKRCPACARKAKLMACAAYNAAHKEDMSIPEPRPDTIPSPEIIRERAKARAAASDAAIRKVVLAASAAGVDYGTMAARMEGRL
;
A
#
# COMPACT_ATOMS: atom_id res chain seq x y z
N MET A 1 -6.73 22.62 7.67
CA MET A 1 -5.36 23.18 7.55
C MET A 1 -4.91 22.92 6.12
N ARG A 2 -4.79 23.95 5.28
CA ARG A 2 -4.46 23.80 3.84
C ARG A 2 -2.95 23.65 3.67
N ASN A 3 -2.51 22.54 3.10
CA ASN A 3 -1.13 22.37 2.64
C ASN A 3 -0.92 23.25 1.40
N THR A 4 -0.40 24.46 1.61
CA THR A 4 0.19 25.26 0.54
C THR A 4 1.51 24.61 0.13
N THR A 5 1.49 23.83 -0.95
CA THR A 5 2.69 23.40 -1.67
C THR A 5 3.34 24.63 -2.30
N ALA A 6 4.25 25.25 -1.55
CA ALA A 6 5.15 26.27 -2.07
C ALA A 6 5.91 25.71 -3.30
N PRO A 7 6.25 26.55 -4.29
CA PRO A 7 7.04 26.11 -5.44
C PRO A 7 8.32 25.45 -4.95
N ALA A 8 8.61 24.24 -5.43
CA ALA A 8 9.80 23.50 -5.05
C ALA A 8 11.02 24.28 -5.55
N ASN A 9 11.62 25.07 -4.67
CA ASN A 9 12.85 25.79 -4.94
C ASN A 9 13.94 24.75 -5.28
N ASN A 10 14.28 24.63 -6.55
CA ASN A 10 15.30 23.71 -7.07
C ASN A 10 16.73 24.10 -6.69
N MET A 11 16.89 25.04 -5.76
CA MET A 11 18.16 25.55 -5.30
C MET A 11 18.98 24.43 -4.67
N LYS A 12 20.20 24.27 -5.18
CA LYS A 12 21.14 23.23 -4.77
C LYS A 12 22.15 23.85 -3.81
N PHE A 13 22.42 23.15 -2.72
CA PHE A 13 23.31 23.62 -1.67
C PHE A 13 24.49 22.66 -1.50
N THR A 14 25.62 23.22 -1.07
CA THR A 14 26.72 22.44 -0.50
C THR A 14 26.54 22.43 1.01
N ARG A 15 26.49 21.24 1.62
CA ARG A 15 26.29 21.08 3.07
C ARG A 15 27.26 20.06 3.65
N VAL A 16 27.54 20.19 4.93
CA VAL A 16 28.38 19.24 5.67
C VAL A 16 27.48 18.24 6.40
N CYS A 17 27.81 16.96 6.34
CA CYS A 17 27.11 15.91 7.09
C CYS A 17 27.31 16.12 8.60
N ILE A 18 26.22 16.19 9.35
CA ILE A 18 26.27 16.41 10.81
C ILE A 18 26.95 15.26 11.58
N ASP A 19 26.94 14.03 11.05
CA ASP A 19 27.44 12.87 11.78
C ASP A 19 28.91 12.52 11.44
N CYS A 20 29.33 12.74 10.19
CA CYS A 20 30.67 12.32 9.74
C CYS A 20 31.51 13.44 9.10
N GLY A 21 31.02 14.68 9.08
CA GLY A 21 31.75 15.81 8.53
C GLY A 21 31.93 15.80 7.00
N LYS A 22 31.40 14.78 6.28
CA LYS A 22 31.55 14.70 4.82
C LYS A 22 30.81 15.85 4.13
N VAL A 23 31.51 16.56 3.25
CA VAL A 23 30.92 17.59 2.40
C VAL A 23 30.04 16.93 1.32
N MET A 24 28.83 17.45 1.17
CA MET A 24 27.83 17.01 0.22
C MET A 24 27.51 18.15 -0.73
N HIS A 25 27.69 17.93 -2.02
CA HIS A 25 27.35 18.90 -3.06
C HIS A 25 25.99 18.59 -3.66
N ASN A 26 25.35 19.59 -4.22
CA ASN A 26 24.08 19.47 -4.96
C ASN A 26 22.93 18.86 -4.15
N VAL A 27 22.86 19.13 -2.85
CA VAL A 27 21.79 18.63 -1.98
C VAL A 27 20.68 19.66 -1.77
N GLY A 28 19.47 19.18 -1.50
CA GLY A 28 18.36 20.06 -1.13
C GLY A 28 18.56 20.71 0.24
N TYR A 29 17.88 21.83 0.47
CA TYR A 29 18.03 22.66 1.67
C TYR A 29 17.95 21.86 2.99
N SER A 30 16.99 20.94 3.09
CA SER A 30 16.70 20.15 4.29
C SER A 30 17.66 18.99 4.56
N ARG A 31 18.61 18.69 3.65
CA ARG A 31 19.48 17.53 3.77
C ARG A 31 20.57 17.75 4.84
N LYS A 32 20.46 17.05 5.97
CA LYS A 32 21.41 17.15 7.09
C LYS A 32 22.52 16.08 7.09
N ARG A 33 22.24 14.91 6.51
CA ARG A 33 23.12 13.72 6.56
C ARG A 33 23.51 13.22 5.17
N CYS A 34 24.73 12.69 5.06
CA CYS A 34 25.17 11.98 3.87
C CYS A 34 24.36 10.69 3.66
N PRO A 35 24.33 10.11 2.45
CA PRO A 35 23.54 8.91 2.19
C PRO A 35 23.84 7.74 3.14
N ALA A 36 25.11 7.53 3.52
CA ALA A 36 25.50 6.47 4.44
C ALA A 36 24.97 6.71 5.87
N CYS A 37 25.21 7.90 6.43
CA CYS A 37 24.72 8.27 7.77
C CYS A 37 23.19 8.35 7.83
N ALA A 38 22.53 8.83 6.77
CA ALA A 38 21.07 8.83 6.66
C ALA A 38 20.51 7.40 6.68
N ARG A 39 21.14 6.45 5.98
CA ARG A 39 20.75 5.04 6.02
C ARG A 39 20.91 4.45 7.42
N LYS A 40 22.06 4.69 8.08
CA LYS A 40 22.31 4.24 9.45
C LYS A 40 21.27 4.81 10.43
N ALA A 41 21.00 6.11 10.36
CA ALA A 41 19.99 6.76 11.19
C ALA A 41 18.58 6.20 10.93
N LYS A 42 18.22 5.93 9.67
CA LYS A 42 16.94 5.30 9.33
C LYS A 42 16.84 3.90 9.93
N LEU A 43 17.88 3.07 9.80
CA LEU A 43 17.89 1.72 10.38
C LEU A 43 17.73 1.74 11.90
N MET A 44 18.44 2.64 12.59
CA MET A 44 18.30 2.83 14.04
C MET A 44 16.89 3.26 14.44
N ALA A 45 16.30 4.22 13.71
CA ALA A 45 14.93 4.68 13.96
C ALA A 45 13.90 3.57 13.73
N CYS A 46 14.04 2.78 12.65
CA CYS A 46 13.18 1.63 12.40
C CYS A 46 13.34 0.55 13.48
N ALA A 47 14.56 0.27 13.93
CA ALA A 47 14.79 -0.69 15.00
C ALA A 47 14.14 -0.24 16.32
N ALA A 48 14.28 1.04 16.68
CA ALA A 48 13.65 1.61 17.85
C ALA A 48 12.11 1.58 17.76
N TYR A 49 11.56 1.93 16.59
CA TYR A 49 10.12 1.85 16.35
C TYR A 49 9.59 0.42 16.49
N ASN A 50 10.26 -0.54 15.85
CA ASN A 50 9.89 -1.96 15.89
C ASN A 50 10.01 -2.54 17.30
N ALA A 51 11.00 -2.10 18.08
CA ALA A 51 11.14 -2.51 19.47
C ALA A 51 10.00 -1.97 20.34
N ALA A 52 9.61 -0.71 20.13
CA ALA A 52 8.53 -0.06 20.88
C ALA A 52 7.13 -0.60 20.52
N HIS A 53 6.91 -1.00 19.25
CA HIS A 53 5.61 -1.44 18.74
C HIS A 53 5.60 -2.95 18.43
N LYS A 54 6.45 -3.72 19.12
CA LYS A 54 6.57 -5.17 18.87
C LYS A 54 5.25 -5.89 19.14
N GLU A 55 4.52 -5.46 20.16
CA GLU A 55 3.23 -6.03 20.56
C GLU A 55 2.12 -5.67 19.57
N ASP A 56 2.06 -4.41 19.11
CA ASP A 56 1.10 -3.95 18.09
C ASP A 56 1.33 -4.61 16.72
N MET A 57 2.58 -4.94 16.41
CA MET A 57 2.98 -5.63 15.18
C MET A 57 2.87 -7.15 15.30
N SER A 58 2.60 -7.67 16.50
CA SER A 58 2.39 -9.10 16.71
C SER A 58 0.99 -9.45 16.23
N ILE A 59 0.90 -10.30 15.20
CA ILE A 59 -0.38 -10.89 14.81
C ILE A 59 -0.87 -11.68 16.03
N PRO A 60 -2.07 -11.37 16.60
CA PRO A 60 -2.54 -12.01 17.83
C PRO A 60 -2.72 -13.52 17.68
N GLU A 61 -2.94 -13.97 16.45
CA GLU A 61 -3.16 -15.37 16.13
C GLU A 61 -1.91 -15.98 15.48
N PRO A 62 -1.44 -17.14 15.96
CA PRO A 62 -0.45 -17.91 15.22
C PRO A 62 -1.01 -18.18 13.83
N ARG A 63 -0.19 -17.91 12.81
CA ARG A 63 -0.52 -18.31 11.43
C ARG A 63 -0.82 -19.82 11.49
N PRO A 64 -1.94 -20.31 10.95
CA PRO A 64 -2.26 -21.73 11.04
C PRO A 64 -1.07 -22.54 10.50
N ASP A 65 -0.55 -23.45 11.33
CA ASP A 65 0.69 -24.21 11.06
C ASP A 65 0.60 -25.11 9.82
N THR A 66 -0.62 -25.26 9.28
CA THR A 66 -0.88 -26.00 8.06
C THR A 66 -1.24 -25.02 6.94
N ILE A 67 -0.33 -24.87 5.99
CA ILE A 67 -0.72 -24.41 4.65
C ILE A 67 -1.77 -25.44 4.16
N PRO A 68 -2.97 -25.01 3.74
CA PRO A 68 -3.98 -25.94 3.25
C PRO A 68 -3.40 -26.77 2.10
N SER A 69 -3.76 -28.06 2.04
CA SER A 69 -3.38 -28.92 0.92
C SER A 69 -3.68 -28.23 -0.42
N PRO A 70 -2.85 -28.42 -1.47
CA PRO A 70 -3.15 -27.94 -2.81
C PRO A 70 -4.57 -28.26 -3.29
N GLU A 71 -5.17 -29.36 -2.83
CA GLU A 71 -6.54 -29.75 -3.13
C GLU A 71 -7.56 -28.78 -2.51
N ILE A 72 -7.41 -28.45 -1.22
CA ILE A 72 -8.27 -27.49 -0.51
C ILE A 72 -8.16 -26.11 -1.15
N ILE A 73 -6.96 -25.71 -1.59
CA ILE A 73 -6.75 -24.45 -2.30
C ILE A 73 -7.52 -24.44 -3.63
N ARG A 74 -7.45 -25.54 -4.40
CA ARG A 74 -8.18 -25.68 -5.67
C ARG A 74 -9.69 -25.67 -5.45
N GLU A 75 -10.20 -26.36 -4.44
CA GLU A 75 -11.63 -26.36 -4.12
C GLU A 75 -12.14 -24.96 -3.74
N ARG A 76 -11.41 -24.26 -2.86
CA ARG A 76 -11.73 -22.88 -2.49
C ARG A 76 -11.71 -21.93 -3.69
N ALA A 77 -10.73 -22.09 -4.58
CA ALA A 77 -10.65 -21.31 -5.81
C ALA A 77 -11.84 -21.57 -6.73
N LYS A 78 -12.24 -22.83 -6.93
CA LYS A 78 -13.42 -23.21 -7.72
C LYS A 78 -14.71 -22.64 -7.12
N ALA A 79 -14.88 -22.74 -5.80
CA ALA A 79 -16.05 -22.20 -5.11
C ALA A 79 -16.15 -20.67 -5.28
N ARG A 80 -15.02 -19.96 -5.16
CA ARG A 80 -14.96 -18.51 -5.39
C ARG A 80 -15.29 -18.14 -6.83
N ALA A 81 -14.77 -18.89 -7.80
CA ALA A 81 -15.06 -18.67 -9.21
C ALA A 81 -16.56 -18.86 -9.49
N ALA A 82 -17.16 -19.95 -9.01
CA ALA A 82 -18.59 -20.22 -9.16
C ALA A 82 -19.48 -19.13 -8.54
N ALA A 83 -19.11 -18.63 -7.35
CA ALA A 83 -19.82 -17.53 -6.71
C ALA A 83 -19.72 -16.22 -7.52
N SER A 84 -18.53 -15.93 -8.06
CA SER A 84 -18.30 -14.75 -8.90
C SER A 84 -19.09 -14.82 -10.20
N ASP A 85 -19.06 -15.98 -10.87
CA ASP A 85 -19.83 -16.22 -12.09
C ASP A 85 -21.34 -16.09 -11.84
N ALA A 86 -21.84 -16.64 -10.73
CA ALA A 86 -23.24 -16.51 -10.37
C ALA A 86 -23.64 -15.04 -10.12
N ALA A 87 -22.77 -14.25 -9.49
CA ALA A 87 -23.00 -12.82 -9.30
C ALA A 87 -23.01 -12.07 -10.65
N ILE A 88 -22.03 -12.30 -11.52
CA ILE A 88 -21.97 -11.70 -12.85
C ILE A 88 -23.21 -12.04 -13.67
N ARG A 89 -23.65 -13.31 -13.65
CA ARG A 89 -24.87 -13.75 -14.35
C ARG A 89 -26.11 -13.00 -13.88
N LYS A 90 -26.25 -12.75 -12.57
CA LYS A 90 -27.38 -11.95 -12.04
C LYS A 90 -27.39 -10.53 -12.61
N VAL A 91 -26.23 -9.89 -12.67
CA VAL A 91 -26.11 -8.52 -13.23
C VAL A 91 -26.43 -8.53 -14.72
N VAL A 92 -25.92 -9.51 -15.48
CA VAL A 92 -26.20 -9.65 -16.92
C VAL A 92 -27.69 -9.87 -17.16
N LEU A 93 -28.35 -10.74 -16.40
CA LEU A 93 -29.79 -10.98 -16.55
C LEU A 93 -30.60 -9.72 -16.22
N ALA A 94 -30.23 -8.98 -15.18
CA ALA A 94 -30.87 -7.71 -14.85
C ALA A 94 -30.66 -6.66 -15.96
N ALA A 95 -29.44 -6.56 -16.49
CA ALA A 95 -29.10 -5.65 -17.58
C ALA A 95 -29.95 -5.94 -18.82
N SER A 96 -30.02 -7.21 -19.23
CA SER A 96 -30.87 -7.67 -20.34
C SER A 96 -32.34 -7.37 -20.10
N ALA A 97 -32.86 -7.62 -18.89
CA ALA A 97 -34.26 -7.34 -18.55
C ALA A 97 -34.60 -5.84 -18.56
N ALA A 98 -33.63 -4.98 -18.23
CA ALA A 98 -33.78 -3.53 -18.25
C ALA A 98 -33.42 -2.89 -19.60
N GLY A 99 -32.96 -3.67 -20.58
CA GLY A 99 -32.53 -3.16 -21.89
C GLY A 99 -31.30 -2.26 -21.83
N VAL A 100 -30.44 -2.44 -20.82
CA VAL A 100 -29.20 -1.65 -20.63
C VAL A 100 -27.98 -2.56 -20.72
N ASP A 101 -26.80 -1.98 -20.92
CA ASP A 101 -25.56 -2.74 -20.86
C ASP A 101 -25.17 -3.12 -19.42
N TYR A 102 -24.28 -4.11 -19.30
CA TYR A 102 -23.79 -4.61 -18.01
C TYR A 102 -23.18 -3.50 -17.14
N GLY A 103 -22.37 -2.60 -17.71
CA GLY A 103 -21.65 -1.57 -16.97
C GLY A 103 -22.61 -0.56 -16.34
N THR A 104 -23.63 -0.16 -17.11
CA THR A 104 -24.72 0.70 -16.62
C THR A 104 -25.51 0.01 -15.50
N MET A 105 -25.87 -1.27 -15.66
CA MET A 105 -26.58 -2.00 -14.61
C MET A 105 -25.72 -2.19 -13.35
N ALA A 106 -24.44 -2.52 -13.49
CA ALA A 106 -23.52 -2.67 -12.37
C ALA A 106 -23.36 -1.35 -11.60
N ALA A 107 -23.17 -0.23 -12.30
CA ALA A 107 -23.07 1.08 -11.67
C ALA A 107 -24.36 1.48 -10.94
N ARG A 108 -25.53 1.15 -11.49
CA ARG A 108 -26.82 1.36 -10.83
C ARG A 108 -26.98 0.49 -9.57
N MET A 109 -26.62 -0.78 -9.63
CA MET A 109 -26.67 -1.69 -8.47
C MET A 109 -25.70 -1.28 -7.35
N GLU A 110 -24.60 -0.63 -7.70
CA GLU A 110 -23.61 -0.08 -6.76
C GLU A 110 -23.95 1.35 -6.27
N GLY A 111 -25.06 1.94 -6.75
CA GLY A 111 -25.49 3.29 -6.35
C GLY A 111 -24.61 4.42 -6.91
N ARG A 112 -23.91 4.19 -8.02
CA ARG A 112 -23.07 5.18 -8.72
C ARG A 112 -23.81 5.97 -9.81
N LEU A 113 -25.06 5.60 -10.10
CA LEU A 113 -26.00 6.21 -11.04
C LEU A 113 -27.35 6.39 -10.34
#